data_AF-A0A948QVA0-F1
#
_entry.id   AF-A0A948QVA0-F1
#
_cell.length_a   1.000
_cell.length_b   1.000
_cell.length_c   1.000
_cell.angle_alpha   90.00
_cell.angle_beta   90.00
_cell.angle_gamma   90.00
#
_symmetry.space_group_name_H-M   'P 1'
#
loop_
_entity.id
_entity.type
_entity.pdbx_description
1 polymer ?
#
loop_
_entity_poly.entity_id
_entity_poly.type
_entity_poly.pdbx_seq_one_letter_code
_entity_poly.pdbx_strand_id
1 'polypeptide(L)' 'MKIKDLPKVDRPREKLEKYGPEKLSNSELLAILLRIGSKGLNVVELSRKILGKFSRNSLAKASFKDLK' A
#
# COMPACT_ATOMS: atom_id res chain seq x y z
N MET A 1 6.83 5.26 -11.49
CA MET A 1 6.05 4.28 -12.29
C MET A 1 4.60 4.26 -11.80
N LYS A 2 3.60 4.14 -12.68
CA LYS A 2 2.19 4.00 -12.27
C LYS A 2 1.87 2.52 -12.07
N ILE A 3 0.97 2.19 -11.15
CA ILE A 3 0.57 0.78 -10.90
C ILE A 3 0.01 0.11 -12.16
N LYS A 4 -0.65 0.86 -13.03
CA LYS A 4 -1.14 0.36 -14.32
C LYS A 4 -0.04 -0.06 -15.30
N ASP A 5 1.20 0.39 -15.08
CA ASP A 5 2.34 0.02 -15.91
C ASP A 5 2.91 -1.35 -15.51
N LEU A 6 2.50 -1.89 -14.36
CA LEU A 6 2.84 -3.26 -13.95
C LEU A 6 2.07 -4.29 -14.78
N PRO A 7 2.67 -5.46 -15.07
CA PRO A 7 1.94 -6.61 -15.56
C PRO A 7 0.72 -6.89 -14.70
N LYS A 8 -0.41 -7.29 -15.31
CA LYS A 8 -1.67 -7.51 -14.57
C LYS A 8 -1.47 -8.45 -13.36
N VAL A 9 -0.66 -9.49 -13.51
CA VAL A 9 -0.38 -10.47 -12.45
C VAL A 9 0.36 -9.90 -11.24
N ASP A 10 1.08 -8.80 -11.42
CA ASP A 10 1.86 -8.14 -10.36
C ASP A 10 1.11 -6.96 -9.74
N ARG A 11 -0.02 -6.56 -10.32
CA ARG A 11 -0.84 -5.50 -9.75
C ARG A 11 -1.53 -6.02 -8.49
N PRO A 12 -1.53 -5.26 -7.38
CA PRO A 12 -1.99 -5.77 -6.09
C PRO A 12 -3.41 -6.34 -6.09
N ARG A 13 -4.37 -5.71 -6.78
CA ARG A 13 -5.77 -6.18 -6.76
C ARG A 13 -5.96 -7.47 -7.54
N GLU A 14 -5.39 -7.53 -8.74
CA GLU A 14 -5.41 -8.69 -9.61
C GLU A 14 -4.64 -9.87 -8.99
N LYS A 15 -3.52 -9.58 -8.31
CA LYS A 15 -2.76 -10.57 -7.54
C LYS A 15 -3.56 -11.10 -6.35
N LEU A 16 -4.29 -10.24 -5.63
CA LEU A 16 -5.19 -10.62 -4.54
C LEU A 16 -6.32 -11.53 -5.05
N GLU A 17 -6.95 -11.18 -6.15
CA GLU A 17 -8.02 -11.97 -6.78
C GLU A 17 -7.52 -13.36 -7.20
N LYS A 18 -6.34 -13.43 -7.81
CA LYS A 18 -5.80 -14.67 -8.36
C LYS A 18 -5.17 -15.60 -7.32
N TYR A 19 -4.47 -15.05 -6.33
CA TYR A 19 -3.60 -15.82 -5.45
C TYR A 19 -3.93 -15.70 -3.96
N GLY A 20 -4.93 -14.89 -3.58
CA GLY A 20 -5.28 -14.68 -2.18
C GLY A 20 -4.35 -13.72 -1.44
N PRO A 21 -4.79 -13.22 -0.26
CA PRO A 21 -4.08 -12.19 0.52
C PRO A 21 -2.70 -12.63 1.00
N GLU A 22 -2.46 -13.92 1.18
CA GLU A 22 -1.20 -14.51 1.65
C GLU A 22 -0.02 -14.31 0.67
N LYS A 23 -0.30 -14.02 -0.60
CA LYS A 23 0.74 -13.73 -1.60
C LYS A 23 1.09 -12.23 -1.69
N LEU A 24 0.44 -11.39 -0.91
CA LEU A 24 0.69 -9.95 -0.88
C LEU A 24 1.54 -9.58 0.32
N SER A 25 2.48 -8.67 0.09
CA SER A 25 3.17 -7.99 1.17
C SER A 25 2.22 -7.06 1.93
N ASN A 26 2.55 -6.74 3.18
CA ASN A 26 1.79 -5.77 3.98
C ASN A 26 1.63 -4.42 3.25
N SER A 27 2.65 -4.01 2.47
CA SER A 27 2.57 -2.78 1.68
C SER A 27 1.58 -2.87 0.52
N GLU A 28 1.47 -4.02 -0.13
CA GLU A 28 0.48 -4.23 -1.20
C GLU A 28 -0.93 -4.30 -0.63
N LEU A 29 -1.13 -4.98 0.51
CA LEU A 29 -2.41 -5.02 1.21
C LEU A 29 -2.87 -3.62 1.63
N LEU A 30 -1.98 -2.84 2.25
CA LEU A 30 -2.28 -1.45 2.61
C LEU A 30 -2.55 -0.61 1.35
N ALA A 31 -1.83 -0.85 0.25
CA ALA A 31 -2.05 -0.12 -0.99
C ALA A 31 -3.43 -0.37 -1.60
N ILE A 32 -3.95 -1.60 -1.48
CA ILE A 32 -5.31 -1.94 -1.90
C ILE A 32 -6.33 -1.12 -1.09
N LEU A 33 -6.14 -1.03 0.23
CA LEU A 33 -7.01 -0.26 1.12
C LEU A 33 -6.98 1.24 0.83
N LEU A 34 -5.80 1.81 0.58
CA LEU A 34 -5.64 3.24 0.28
C LEU A 34 -6.20 3.63 -1.10
N ARG A 35 -6.23 2.69 -2.05
CA ARG A 35 -6.73 2.82 -3.44
C ARG A 35 -5.98 3.82 -4.34
N ILE A 36 -5.44 4.90 -3.80
CA ILE A 36 -4.75 5.98 -4.51
C ILE A 36 -3.44 6.36 -3.81
N GLY A 37 -2.47 6.82 -4.60
CA GLY A 37 -1.22 7.37 -4.08
C GLY A 37 -1.36 8.83 -3.68
N SER A 38 -0.22 9.47 -3.40
CA SER A 38 -0.13 10.90 -3.15
C SER A 38 0.70 11.61 -4.23
N LYS A 39 0.76 12.94 -4.20
CA LYS A 39 1.54 13.70 -5.19
C LYS A 39 3.01 13.25 -5.17
N GLY A 40 3.47 12.68 -6.29
CA GLY A 40 4.84 12.19 -6.44
C GLY A 40 5.11 10.78 -5.93
N LEU A 41 4.13 10.09 -5.33
CA LEU A 41 4.27 8.71 -4.85
C LEU A 41 3.11 7.84 -5.34
N ASN A 42 3.41 6.69 -5.92
CA ASN A 42 2.36 5.72 -6.17
C ASN A 42 1.85 5.10 -4.85
N VAL A 43 0.69 4.44 -4.91
CA VAL A 43 0.03 3.92 -3.71
C VAL A 43 0.87 2.87 -2.97
N VAL A 44 1.65 2.04 -3.68
CA VAL A 44 2.53 1.03 -3.06
C VAL A 44 3.73 1.70 -2.38
N GLU A 45 4.33 2.71 -3.01
CA GLU A 45 5.40 3.51 -2.40
C GLU A 45 4.91 4.25 -1.16
N LEU A 46 3.72 4.84 -1.22
CA LEU A 46 3.08 5.49 -0.08
C LEU A 46 2.86 4.50 1.07
N SER A 47 2.32 3.32 0.78
CA SER A 47 2.12 2.27 1.78
C SER A 47 3.42 1.80 2.41
N ARG A 48 4.50 1.65 1.62
CA ARG A 48 5.84 1.34 2.15
C ARG A 48 6.34 2.43 3.09
N LYS A 49 6.16 3.71 2.73
CA LYS A 49 6.58 4.85 3.57
C LYS A 49 5.81 4.88 4.89
N ILE A 50 4.50 4.62 4.87
CA ILE A 50 3.67 4.53 6.08
C ILE A 50 4.16 3.40 6.98
N LEU A 51 4.34 2.19 6.45
CA LEU A 51 4.80 1.04 7.23
C LEU A 51 6.25 1.15 7.70
N GLY A 52 7.08 1.96 7.03
CA GLY A 52 8.42 2.29 7.48
C GLY A 52 8.46 3.34 8.60
N LYS A 53 7.49 4.26 8.63
CA LYS A 53 7.38 5.29 9.67
C LYS A 53 6.64 4.80 10.92
N PHE A 54 5.69 3.89 10.75
CA PHE A 54 4.80 3.45 11.82
C PHE A 54 4.82 1.93 12.00
N SER A 55 4.98 1.47 13.24
CA SER A 55 4.60 0.11 13.63
C SER A 55 3.07 -0.04 13.62
N ARG A 56 2.57 -1.28 13.53
CA ARG A 56 1.12 -1.59 13.51
C ARG A 56 0.35 -0.89 14.64
N ASN A 57 0.88 -0.92 15.86
CA ASN A 57 0.23 -0.31 17.01
C ASN A 57 0.32 1.21 17.01
N SER A 58 1.43 1.78 16.51
CA SER A 58 1.60 3.23 16.41
C SER A 58 0.72 3.84 15.33
N LEU A 59 0.54 3.15 14.19
CA LEU A 59 -0.31 3.63 13.10
C LEU A 59 -1.78 3.70 13.54
N ALA A 60 -2.25 2.69 14.28
CA ALA A 60 -3.61 2.68 14.81
C ALA A 60 -3.89 3.82 15.82
N LYS A 61 -2.85 4.40 16.41
CA LYS A 61 -2.93 5.52 17.36
C LYS A 61 -2.49 6.85 16.74
N ALA A 62 -2.09 6.86 15.48
CA ALA A 62 -1.54 8.06 14.84
C ALA A 62 -2.63 9.12 14.69
N SER A 63 -2.28 10.35 15.04
CA SER A 63 -3.12 11.52 14.81
C SER A 63 -2.90 12.09 13.42
N PHE A 64 -3.78 13.01 12.99
CA PHE A 64 -3.61 13.71 11.71
C PHE A 64 -2.27 14.45 11.62
N LYS A 65 -1.72 14.95 12.74
CA LYS A 65 -0.42 15.63 12.76
C LYS A 65 0.74 14.68 12.46
N ASP A 66 0.62 13.41 12.83
CA ASP A 66 1.68 12.42 12.62
C ASP A 66 1.74 11.96 11.15
N LEU A 67 0.61 12.06 10.45
CA LEU A 67 0.45 11.65 9.05
C LEU A 67 0.82 12.75 8.03
N LYS A 68 1.09 13.98 8.50
CA LYS A 68 1.64 15.05 7.66
C LYS A 68 3.11 14.84 7.30
#